data_AF-A0ABD3ATJ4-F1
#
_entry.id   AF-A0ABD3ATJ4-F1
#
_cell.length_a   1.000
_cell.length_b   1.000
_cell.length_c   1.000
_cell.angle_alpha   90.00
_cell.angle_beta   90.00
_cell.angle_gamma   90.00
#
_symmetry.space_group_name_H-M   'P 1'
#
loop_
_entity.id
_entity.type
_entity.pdbx_description
1 polymer ?
#
loop_
_entity_poly.entity_id
_entity_poly.type
_entity_poly.pdbx_seq_one_letter_code
_entity_poly.pdbx_strand_id
1 'polypeptide(L)'
;MDISNETSVDPFIIGPSSIIVRTIAYRVLFCKSISHLRHQVIRILLAYLYKSKEYVTTYLTPLILWLHPQNPQGIVLLVTLIAFSLKRYTNLKMRAEMAYRRKFWKNMMRTALTYEEWAHVSRMLDKETIRMNEADLYDEELVRNKIQ
;
A
#
# COMPACT_ATOMS: atom_id res chain seq x y z
N MET A 1 43.20 -58.76 42.58
CA MET A 1 42.61 -57.88 43.60
C MET A 1 41.84 -56.85 42.81
N ASP A 2 40.56 -57.13 42.58
CA ASP A 2 39.71 -56.34 41.69
C ASP A 2 39.09 -55.20 42.49
N ILE A 3 39.53 -53.97 42.21
CA ILE A 3 39.05 -52.75 42.86
C ILE A 3 37.96 -52.17 41.98
N SER A 4 36.71 -52.36 42.39
CA SER A 4 35.51 -51.73 41.85
C SER A 4 35.49 -50.24 42.18
N ASN A 5 35.84 -49.41 41.21
CA ASN A 5 35.78 -47.95 41.29
C ASN A 5 34.60 -47.45 40.44
N GLU A 6 33.39 -47.58 40.97
CA GLU A 6 32.18 -46.96 40.40
C GLU A 6 31.89 -45.67 41.17
N THR A 7 32.63 -44.62 40.86
CA THR A 7 32.30 -43.26 41.30
C THR A 7 31.20 -42.71 40.39
N SER A 8 29.97 -42.68 40.89
CA SER A 8 28.85 -42.03 40.20
C SER A 8 29.11 -40.53 40.08
N VAL A 9 29.44 -40.07 38.87
CA VAL A 9 29.57 -38.65 38.56
C VAL A 9 28.17 -38.08 38.41
N ASP A 10 27.73 -37.32 39.42
CA ASP A 10 26.49 -36.57 39.37
C ASP A 10 26.57 -35.57 38.19
N PRO A 11 25.64 -35.59 37.22
CA PRO A 11 25.75 -34.73 36.06
C PRO A 11 25.59 -33.27 36.49
N PHE A 12 26.70 -32.55 36.54
CA PHE A 12 26.72 -31.09 36.66
C PHE A 12 25.82 -30.52 35.55
N ILE A 13 24.67 -29.99 35.92
CA ILE A 13 23.74 -29.33 35.00
C ILE A 13 24.40 -28.01 34.60
N ILE A 14 25.24 -28.06 33.57
CA ILE A 14 25.81 -26.89 32.88
C ILE A 14 24.66 -26.32 32.04
N GLY A 15 23.74 -25.63 32.71
CA GLY A 15 22.58 -24.99 32.10
C GLY A 15 21.90 -24.08 33.11
N PRO A 16 21.52 -22.84 32.73
CA PRO A 16 20.94 -21.89 33.66
C PRO A 16 19.58 -22.39 34.17
N SER A 17 19.51 -22.75 35.46
CA SER A 17 18.33 -23.32 36.12
C SER A 17 17.19 -22.30 36.34
N SER A 18 17.48 -21.01 36.21
CA SER A 18 16.49 -19.94 36.35
C SER A 18 15.87 -19.56 35.00
N ILE A 19 14.53 -19.59 34.94
CA ILE A 19 13.73 -19.16 33.79
C ILE A 19 14.12 -17.75 33.32
N ILE A 20 14.52 -16.88 34.25
CA ILE A 20 14.97 -15.51 33.96
C ILE A 20 16.26 -15.52 33.13
N VAL A 21 17.27 -16.29 33.53
CA VAL A 21 18.56 -16.37 32.83
C VAL A 21 18.38 -17.05 31.46
N ARG A 22 17.51 -18.05 31.37
CA ARG A 22 17.17 -18.71 30.11
C ARG A 22 16.54 -17.75 29.10
N THR A 23 15.59 -16.90 29.52
CA THR A 23 14.96 -15.91 28.62
C THR A 23 15.92 -14.82 28.16
N ILE A 24 16.84 -14.38 29.01
CA ILE A 24 17.88 -13.40 28.64
C ILE A 24 18.85 -14.01 27.63
N ALA A 25 19.30 -15.25 27.83
CA ALA A 25 20.16 -15.97 26.88
C ALA A 25 19.48 -16.12 25.51
N TYR A 26 18.19 -16.51 25.48
CA TYR A 26 17.42 -16.55 24.24
C TYR A 26 17.33 -15.17 23.57
N ARG A 27 17.03 -14.10 24.33
CA ARG A 27 16.96 -12.73 23.76
C ARG A 27 18.28 -12.31 23.12
N VAL A 28 19.41 -12.55 23.78
CA VAL A 28 20.73 -12.22 23.23
C VAL A 28 21.05 -13.04 21.96
N LEU A 29 20.71 -14.32 21.96
CA LEU A 29 20.94 -15.22 20.82
C LEU A 29 20.05 -14.84 19.62
N PHE A 30 18.77 -14.51 19.87
CA PHE A 30 17.86 -13.98 18.86
C PHE A 30 18.29 -12.60 18.34
N CYS A 31 18.82 -11.70 19.18
CA CYS A 31 19.32 -10.40 18.74
C CYS A 31 20.46 -10.52 17.71
N LYS A 32 21.38 -11.48 17.89
CA LYS A 32 22.46 -11.72 16.92
C LYS A 32 21.92 -12.28 15.60
N SER A 33 20.96 -13.19 15.66
CA SER A 33 20.28 -13.76 14.49
C SER A 33 19.48 -12.71 13.71
N ILE A 34 18.68 -11.89 14.42
CA ILE A 34 17.88 -10.80 13.85
C ILE A 34 18.78 -9.74 13.21
N SER A 35 19.91 -9.40 13.84
CA SER A 35 20.88 -8.49 13.25
C SER A 35 21.41 -9.05 11.93
N HIS A 36 21.80 -10.31 11.88
CA HIS A 36 22.29 -10.94 10.64
C HIS A 36 21.22 -10.96 9.53
N LEU A 37 20.00 -11.37 9.86
CA LEU A 37 18.87 -11.35 8.93
C LEU A 37 18.59 -9.94 8.40
N ARG A 38 18.62 -8.91 9.27
CA ARG A 38 18.43 -7.53 8.85
C ARG A 38 19.49 -7.08 7.85
N HIS A 39 20.76 -7.41 8.07
CA HIS A 39 21.82 -7.07 7.13
C HIS A 39 21.63 -7.78 5.79
N GLN A 40 21.18 -9.04 5.79
CA GLN A 40 20.91 -9.79 4.56
C GLN A 40 19.72 -9.20 3.80
N VAL A 41 18.63 -8.86 4.49
CA VAL A 41 17.45 -8.20 3.90
C VAL A 41 17.82 -6.83 3.32
N ILE A 42 18.59 -6.01 4.05
CA ILE A 42 19.04 -4.70 3.55
C ILE A 42 19.92 -4.87 2.31
N ARG A 43 20.83 -5.85 2.28
CA ARG A 43 21.67 -6.10 1.09
C ARG A 43 20.84 -6.53 -0.11
N ILE A 44 19.87 -7.42 0.07
CA ILE A 44 18.98 -7.86 -1.01
C ILE A 44 18.12 -6.70 -1.51
N LEU A 45 17.57 -5.90 -0.59
CA LEU A 45 16.78 -4.71 -0.91
C LEU A 45 17.61 -3.69 -1.69
N LEU A 46 18.83 -3.40 -1.24
CA LEU A 46 19.75 -2.51 -1.94
C LEU A 46 20.11 -3.07 -3.32
N ALA A 47 20.42 -4.36 -3.45
CA ALA A 47 20.70 -4.98 -4.75
C ALA A 47 19.51 -4.85 -5.71
N TYR A 48 18.29 -5.04 -5.20
CA TYR A 48 17.07 -4.85 -6.00
C TYR A 48 16.87 -3.39 -6.41
N LEU A 49 17.10 -2.44 -5.49
CA LEU A 49 17.02 -1.00 -5.76
C LEU A 49 18.10 -0.52 -6.74
N TYR A 50 19.32 -1.05 -6.66
CA TYR A 50 20.39 -0.73 -7.61
C TYR A 50 20.07 -1.28 -9.00
N LYS A 51 19.57 -2.51 -9.08
CA LYS A 51 19.14 -3.12 -10.34
C LYS A 51 17.97 -2.35 -10.96
N SER A 52 16.98 -1.97 -10.17
CA SER A 52 15.85 -1.16 -10.65
C SER A 52 16.29 0.25 -11.05
N LYS A 53 17.24 0.86 -10.32
CA LYS A 53 17.83 2.15 -10.69
C LYS A 53 18.51 2.08 -12.04
N GLU A 54 19.23 1.01 -12.37
CA GLU A 54 19.89 0.84 -13.67
C GLU A 54 18.88 0.76 -14.83
N TYR A 55 17.80 -0.01 -14.67
CA TYR A 55 16.69 -0.01 -15.62
C TYR A 55 16.06 1.38 -15.75
N VAL A 56 15.72 2.01 -14.62
CA VAL A 56 15.10 3.33 -14.61
C VAL A 56 16.03 4.37 -15.24
N THR A 57 17.34 4.36 -14.97
CA THR A 57 18.30 5.28 -15.61
C THR A 57 18.38 5.05 -17.11
N THR A 58 18.28 3.80 -17.58
CA THR A 58 18.30 3.46 -19.01
C THR A 58 17.05 3.97 -19.73
N TYR A 59 15.88 3.93 -19.09
CA TYR A 59 14.64 4.47 -19.66
C TYR A 59 14.51 5.99 -19.48
N LEU A 60 15.05 6.55 -18.39
CA LEU A 60 14.97 7.99 -18.10
C LEU A 60 16.01 8.81 -18.87
N THR A 61 17.19 8.29 -19.21
CA THR A 61 18.19 9.02 -20.01
C THR A 61 17.63 9.54 -21.34
N PRO A 62 16.96 8.72 -22.19
CA PRO A 62 16.37 9.23 -23.41
C PRO A 62 15.21 10.19 -23.13
N LEU A 63 14.47 9.98 -22.03
CA LEU A 63 13.36 10.87 -21.63
C LEU A 63 13.85 12.26 -21.22
N ILE A 64 14.97 12.33 -20.48
CA ILE A 64 15.62 13.58 -20.05
C ILE A 64 16.25 14.28 -21.24
N LEU A 65 16.84 13.53 -22.17
CA LEU A 65 17.38 14.08 -23.42
C LEU A 65 16.26 14.60 -24.34
N TRP A 66 15.11 13.92 -24.37
CA TRP A 66 13.90 14.34 -25.09
C TRP A 66 13.27 15.60 -24.49
N LEU A 67 13.42 15.78 -23.16
CA LEU A 67 13.00 16.98 -22.43
C LEU A 67 13.97 18.16 -22.55
N HIS A 68 15.03 18.03 -23.35
CA HIS A 68 15.95 19.13 -23.59
C HIS A 68 15.20 20.33 -24.22
N PRO A 69 15.43 21.57 -23.76
CA PRO A 69 14.65 22.76 -24.13
C PRO A 69 14.66 23.13 -25.63
N GLN A 70 15.43 22.43 -26.45
CA GLN A 70 15.48 22.59 -27.90
C GLN A 70 14.41 21.80 -28.65
N ASN A 71 13.67 20.90 -27.99
CA ASN A 71 12.57 20.16 -28.63
C ASN A 71 11.20 20.53 -28.01
N PRO A 72 10.46 21.48 -28.61
CA PRO A 72 9.18 21.96 -28.04
C PRO A 72 8.11 20.87 -27.97
N GLN A 73 8.19 19.84 -28.82
CA GLN A 73 7.21 18.75 -28.85
C GLN A 73 7.28 17.87 -27.59
N GLY A 74 8.48 17.68 -27.02
CA GLY A 74 8.67 16.91 -25.80
C GLY A 74 8.09 17.58 -24.56
N ILE A 75 8.23 18.91 -24.46
CA ILE A 75 7.65 19.70 -23.37
C ILE A 75 6.12 19.67 -23.43
N VAL A 76 5.55 19.86 -24.62
CA VAL A 76 4.08 19.80 -24.79
C VAL A 76 3.55 18.43 -24.39
N LEU A 77 4.21 17.34 -24.82
CA LEU A 77 3.79 15.98 -24.45
C LEU A 77 3.90 15.71 -22.95
N LEU A 78 4.94 16.22 -22.28
CA LEU A 78 5.05 16.10 -20.83
C LEU A 78 3.94 16.87 -20.11
N VAL A 79 3.70 18.13 -20.51
CA VAL A 79 2.68 18.98 -19.91
C VAL A 79 1.29 18.38 -20.10
N THR A 80 0.98 17.82 -21.27
CA THR A 80 -0.30 17.14 -21.51
C THR A 80 -0.44 15.88 -20.67
N LEU A 81 0.62 15.09 -20.52
CA LEU A 81 0.61 13.88 -19.69
C LEU A 81 0.43 14.23 -18.20
N ILE A 82 1.10 15.28 -17.72
CA ILE A 82 0.92 15.80 -16.35
C ILE A 82 -0.51 16.31 -16.14
N ALA A 83 -1.02 17.13 -17.07
CA ALA A 83 -2.38 17.66 -16.99
C ALA A 83 -3.44 16.54 -17.03
N PHE A 84 -3.24 15.54 -17.89
CA PHE A 84 -4.10 14.35 -17.97
C PHE A 84 -4.05 13.53 -16.68
N SER A 85 -2.86 13.34 -16.12
CA SER A 85 -2.68 12.61 -14.86
C SER A 85 -3.36 13.33 -13.71
N LEU A 86 -3.16 14.64 -13.58
CA LEU A 86 -3.85 15.48 -12.58
C LEU A 86 -5.37 15.42 -12.74
N LYS A 87 -5.88 15.49 -13.98
CA LYS A 87 -7.31 15.32 -14.27
C LYS A 87 -7.82 13.93 -13.83
N ARG A 88 -7.04 12.88 -14.07
CA ARG A 88 -7.40 11.52 -13.65
C ARG A 88 -7.39 11.36 -12.13
N TYR A 89 -6.38 11.88 -11.45
CA TYR A 89 -6.30 11.85 -9.98
C TYR A 89 -7.41 12.66 -9.31
N THR A 90 -7.72 13.84 -9.83
CA THR A 90 -8.81 14.68 -9.31
C THR A 90 -10.17 14.00 -9.52
N ASN A 91 -10.41 13.36 -10.66
CA ASN A 91 -11.61 12.56 -10.89
C ASN A 91 -11.71 11.37 -9.92
N LEU A 92 -10.61 10.65 -9.67
CA LEU A 92 -10.60 9.55 -8.71
C LEU A 92 -10.86 10.04 -7.28
N LYS A 93 -10.25 11.17 -6.89
CA LYS A 93 -10.51 11.81 -5.60
C LYS A 93 -11.98 12.20 -5.45
N MET A 94 -12.55 12.83 -6.48
CA MET A 94 -13.95 13.25 -6.49
C MET A 94 -14.88 12.03 -6.39
N ARG A 95 -14.60 10.95 -7.13
CA ARG A 95 -15.36 9.69 -7.05
C ARG A 95 -15.28 9.05 -5.66
N ALA A 96 -14.10 9.04 -5.04
CA ALA A 96 -13.93 8.53 -3.68
C ALA A 96 -14.70 9.37 -2.64
N GLU A 97 -14.67 10.70 -2.79
CA GLU A 97 -15.41 11.61 -1.91
C GLU A 97 -16.92 11.45 -2.06
N MET A 98 -17.43 11.32 -3.29
CA MET A 98 -18.85 11.06 -3.56
C MET A 98 -19.30 9.71 -2.99
N ALA A 99 -18.50 8.66 -3.14
CA ALA A 99 -18.79 7.35 -2.56
C ALA A 99 -18.84 7.41 -1.02
N TYR A 100 -17.93 8.18 -0.41
CA TYR A 100 -17.93 8.42 1.03
C TYR A 100 -19.17 9.18 1.49
N ARG A 101 -19.51 10.30 0.84
CA ARG A 101 -20.72 11.10 1.15
C ARG A 101 -21.99 10.26 1.02
N ARG A 102 -22.12 9.44 -0.03
CA ARG A 102 -23.25 8.52 -0.19
C ARG A 102 -23.36 7.51 0.95
N LYS A 103 -22.22 6.93 1.37
CA LYS A 103 -22.18 6.01 2.51
C LYS A 103 -22.53 6.70 3.82
N PHE A 104 -22.09 7.94 4.01
CA PHE A 104 -22.44 8.78 5.15
C PHE A 104 -23.95 8.99 5.24
N TRP A 105 -24.58 9.50 4.17
CA TRP A 105 -26.03 9.75 4.16
C TRP A 105 -26.84 8.46 4.31
N LYS A 106 -26.41 7.36 3.67
CA LYS A 106 -27.05 6.05 3.83
C LYS A 106 -27.00 5.55 5.29
N ASN A 107 -25.87 5.75 5.96
CA ASN A 107 -25.75 5.40 7.38
C ASN A 107 -26.63 6.31 8.25
N MET A 108 -26.66 7.61 7.98
CA MET A 108 -27.45 8.57 8.75
C MET A 108 -28.96 8.31 8.60
N MET A 109 -29.40 7.87 7.43
CA MET A 109 -30.78 7.46 7.16
C MET A 109 -31.18 6.23 7.99
N ARG A 110 -30.24 5.28 8.16
CA ARG A 110 -30.45 4.08 8.98
C ARG A 110 -30.51 4.39 10.48
N THR A 111 -29.85 5.45 10.92
CA THR A 111 -29.81 5.87 12.34
C THR A 111 -30.80 6.97 12.68
N ALA A 112 -31.59 7.46 11.72
CA ALA A 112 -32.58 8.50 11.96
C ALA A 112 -33.69 8.01 12.90
N LEU A 113 -33.98 8.77 13.96
CA LEU A 113 -34.99 8.43 14.96
C LEU A 113 -36.32 9.14 14.70
N THR A 114 -36.27 10.29 14.02
CA THR A 114 -37.45 11.08 13.68
C THR A 114 -37.71 11.12 12.17
N TYR A 115 -38.98 11.29 11.79
CA TYR A 115 -39.36 11.38 10.38
C TYR A 115 -38.74 12.60 9.68
N GLU A 116 -38.63 13.73 10.38
CA GLU A 116 -38.05 14.96 9.81
C GLU A 116 -36.55 14.78 9.49
N GLU A 117 -35.79 14.15 10.39
CA GLU A 117 -34.39 13.81 10.15
C GLU A 117 -34.25 12.83 8.99
N TRP A 118 -35.09 11.80 8.94
CA TRP A 118 -35.10 10.84 7.85
C TRP A 118 -35.40 11.50 6.49
N ALA A 119 -36.43 12.37 6.45
CA ALA A 119 -36.84 13.08 5.24
C ALA A 119 -35.80 14.12 4.79
N HIS A 120 -35.08 14.73 5.73
CA HIS A 120 -33.96 15.61 5.41
C HIS A 120 -32.79 14.82 4.79
N VAL A 121 -32.44 13.69 5.39
CA VAL A 121 -31.33 12.84 4.91
C VAL A 121 -31.63 12.21 3.55
N SER A 122 -32.85 11.73 3.32
CA SER A 122 -33.25 11.17 2.03
C SER A 122 -33.12 12.21 0.90
N ARG A 123 -33.58 13.45 1.15
CA ARG A 123 -33.40 14.56 0.21
C ARG A 123 -31.93 14.89 -0.06
N MET A 124 -31.05 14.78 0.95
CA MET A 124 -29.62 15.01 0.76
C MET A 124 -28.94 13.86 -0.01
N LEU A 125 -29.39 12.62 0.20
CA LEU A 125 -28.92 11.45 -0.55
C LEU A 125 -29.31 11.54 -2.02
N ASP A 126 -30.54 11.94 -2.34
CA ASP A 126 -31.02 12.07 -3.72
C ASP A 126 -30.25 13.16 -4.49
N LYS A 127 -29.99 14.31 -3.85
CA LYS A 127 -29.17 15.40 -4.42
C LYS A 127 -27.75 14.94 -4.78
N GLU A 128 -27.14 14.07 -3.97
CA GLU A 128 -25.81 13.54 -4.24
C GLU A 128 -25.84 12.43 -5.31
N THR A 129 -26.97 11.73 -5.47
CA THR A 129 -27.14 10.65 -6.46
C THR A 129 -27.36 11.21 -7.87
N ILE A 130 -28.11 12.32 -8.02
CA ILE A 130 -28.33 13.01 -9.29
C ILE A 130 -27.02 13.58 -9.88
N ARG A 131 -26.00 13.82 -9.05
CA ARG A 131 -24.67 14.26 -9.50
C ARG A 131 -23.83 13.15 -10.13
N MET A 132 -24.26 11.88 -10.04
CA MET A 132 -23.68 10.82 -10.86
C MET A 132 -24.25 10.96 -12.27
N ASN A 133 -23.49 11.65 -13.11
CA ASN A 133 -23.75 11.87 -14.52
C ASN A 133 -24.36 10.61 -15.16
N GLU A 134 -25.60 10.69 -15.65
CA GLU A 134 -26.30 9.58 -16.34
C GLU A 134 -25.47 9.03 -17.51
N ALA A 135 -24.53 9.83 -18.04
CA ALA A 135 -23.58 9.43 -19.08
C ALA A 135 -22.61 8.32 -18.65
N ASP A 136 -22.31 8.12 -17.36
CA ASP A 136 -21.49 6.97 -16.89
C ASP A 136 -22.30 5.66 -16.86
N LEU A 137 -23.63 5.72 -17.06
CA LEU A 137 -24.53 4.55 -17.10
C LEU A 137 -24.76 4.04 -18.52
N TYR A 138 -24.60 4.90 -19.52
CA TYR A 138 -24.63 4.52 -20.93
C TYR A 138 -23.20 4.29 -21.39
N ASP A 139 -22.83 3.03 -21.63
CA ASP A 139 -21.60 2.73 -22.35
C ASP A 139 -21.70 3.37 -23.75
N GLU A 140 -21.11 4.55 -23.90
CA GLU A 140 -21.05 5.27 -25.18
C GLU A 140 -20.45 4.39 -26.28
N GLU A 141 -19.57 3.46 -25.90
CA GLU A 141 -18.97 2.46 -26.78
C GLU A 141 -20.00 1.45 -27.28
N LEU A 142 -20.96 1.03 -26.45
CA LEU A 142 -22.01 0.08 -26.79
C LEU A 142 -23.08 0.71 -27.69
N VAL A 143 -23.34 2.01 -27.49
CA VAL A 143 -24.22 2.81 -28.38
C VAL A 143 -23.55 3.05 -29.74
N ARG A 144 -22.26 3.42 -29.77
CA ARG A 144 -21.52 3.60 -31.03
C ARG A 144 -21.46 2.31 -31.85
N ASN A 145 -21.31 1.15 -31.22
CA ASN A 145 -21.22 -0.15 -31.89
C ASN A 145 -22.57 -0.65 -32.46
N LYS A 146 -23.70 -0.05 -32.06
CA LYS A 146 -25.04 -0.37 -32.61
C LYS A 146 -25.51 0.55 -33.73
N ILE A 147 -24.84 1.69 -33.94
CA ILE A 147 -25.21 2.70 -34.94
C ILE A 147 -24.42 2.52 -36.26
N GLN A 148 -23.42 1.65 -36.27
CA GLN A 148 -22.65 1.25 -37.46
C GLN A 148 -23.20 -0.05 -38.06
#